data_AF-A0A671RH42-F1
#
_entry.id   AF-A0A671RH42-F1
#
_cell.length_a   1.000
_cell.length_b   1.000
_cell.length_c   1.000
_cell.angle_alpha   90.00
_cell.angle_beta   90.00
_cell.angle_gamma   90.00
#
_symmetry.space_group_name_H-M   'P 1'
#
loop_
_entity.id
_entity.type
_entity.pdbx_description
1 polymer ?
#
loop_
_entity_poly.entity_id
_entity_poly.type
_entity_poly.pdbx_seq_one_letter_code
_entity_poly.pdbx_strand_id
1 'polypeptide(L)'
;MSGHTVKLFVGNLALETTQEELSAIFESYGQVVSCSVLRQFAFVHLQGEGAAERAIQELNGREFKGRNLVVEESRGRPLHSTKVFVGNLSSMCTTEDLRELFQTFGKVLECDKVKGYAFVHMENKEDTVLLIGSGAMATSRIIAYNCISALFL
;
A
#
# COMPACT_ATOMS: atom_id res chain seq x y z
N MET A 1 5.09 -29.06 -5.25
CA MET A 1 5.20 -28.02 -6.30
C MET A 1 4.79 -26.70 -5.66
N SER A 2 5.72 -25.76 -5.55
CA SER A 2 5.43 -24.45 -4.96
C SER A 2 4.58 -23.66 -5.94
N GLY A 3 3.26 -23.63 -5.75
CA GLY A 3 2.37 -22.86 -6.63
C GLY A 3 2.71 -21.38 -6.48
N HIS A 4 3.34 -20.81 -7.51
CA HIS A 4 3.71 -19.39 -7.54
C HIS A 4 2.43 -18.55 -7.52
N THR A 5 2.27 -17.75 -6.47
CA THR A 5 1.14 -16.84 -6.29
C THR A 5 1.61 -15.42 -6.52
N VAL A 6 1.04 -14.76 -7.51
CA VAL A 6 1.33 -13.36 -7.85
C VAL A 6 0.21 -12.49 -7.31
N LYS A 7 0.57 -11.37 -6.70
CA LYS A 7 -0.39 -10.36 -6.25
C LYS A 7 -0.64 -9.38 -7.40
N LEU A 8 -1.89 -9.15 -7.73
CA LEU A 8 -2.35 -8.20 -8.74
C LEU A 8 -3.06 -7.03 -8.06
N PHE A 9 -2.82 -5.82 -8.58
CA PHE A 9 -3.60 -4.63 -8.25
C PHE A 9 -4.69 -4.45 -9.30
N VAL A 10 -5.90 -4.15 -8.85
CA VAL A 10 -7.07 -3.92 -9.71
C VAL A 10 -7.67 -2.57 -9.34
N GLY A 11 -7.45 -1.55 -10.16
CA GLY A 11 -7.90 -0.18 -9.94
C GLY A 11 -9.09 0.23 -10.80
N ASN A 12 -9.58 1.45 -10.56
CA ASN A 12 -10.71 2.08 -11.27
C ASN A 12 -12.02 1.28 -11.18
N LEU A 13 -12.23 0.57 -10.07
CA LEU A 13 -13.43 -0.21 -9.82
C LEU A 13 -14.64 0.69 -9.56
N ALA A 14 -15.83 0.23 -9.96
CA ALA A 14 -17.08 0.84 -9.51
C ALA A 14 -17.26 0.63 -8.00
N LEU A 15 -17.88 1.59 -7.30
CA LEU A 15 -18.12 1.53 -5.84
C LEU A 15 -18.96 0.31 -5.42
N GLU A 16 -19.77 -0.20 -6.33
CA GLU A 16 -20.62 -1.37 -6.16
C GLU A 16 -19.95 -2.70 -6.56
N THR A 17 -18.67 -2.67 -6.94
CA THR A 17 -17.93 -3.89 -7.32
C THR A 17 -17.69 -4.74 -6.09
N THR A 18 -18.10 -6.02 -6.14
CA THR A 18 -17.89 -6.94 -5.01
C THR A 18 -16.68 -7.85 -5.19
N GLN A 19 -16.26 -8.46 -4.09
CA GLN A 19 -15.16 -9.43 -4.08
C GLN A 19 -15.49 -10.67 -4.91
N GLU A 20 -16.74 -11.11 -4.90
CA GLU A 20 -17.22 -12.29 -5.62
C GLU A 20 -17.16 -12.04 -7.12
N GLU A 21 -17.59 -10.86 -7.58
CA GLU A 21 -17.51 -10.48 -8.99
C GLU A 21 -16.08 -10.47 -9.50
N LEU A 22 -15.15 -9.86 -8.75
CA LEU A 22 -13.75 -9.86 -9.12
C LEU A 22 -13.17 -11.28 -9.10
N SER A 23 -13.42 -12.05 -8.04
CA SER A 23 -12.93 -13.44 -7.97
C SER A 23 -13.38 -14.25 -9.18
N ALA A 24 -14.66 -14.17 -9.55
CA ALA A 24 -15.20 -14.90 -10.70
C ALA A 24 -14.52 -14.53 -12.03
N ILE A 25 -14.19 -13.25 -12.25
CA ILE A 25 -13.48 -12.80 -13.46
C ILE A 25 -12.05 -13.34 -13.47
N PHE A 26 -11.35 -13.26 -12.33
CA PHE A 26 -9.96 -13.67 -12.21
C PHE A 26 -9.77 -15.20 -12.18
N GLU A 27 -10.77 -15.96 -11.73
CA GLU A 27 -10.77 -17.44 -11.72
C GLU A 27 -10.62 -18.06 -13.11
N SER A 28 -11.01 -17.34 -14.17
CA SER A 28 -10.82 -17.80 -15.55
C SER A 28 -9.35 -17.85 -15.99
N TYR A 29 -8.45 -17.16 -15.29
CA TYR A 29 -7.02 -17.05 -15.65
C TYR A 29 -6.11 -17.89 -14.76
N GLY A 30 -6.51 -18.09 -13.49
CA GLY A 30 -5.80 -18.90 -12.50
C GLY A 30 -6.61 -19.02 -11.20
N GLN A 31 -6.08 -19.78 -10.25
CA GLN A 31 -6.75 -19.98 -8.97
C GLN A 31 -6.66 -18.71 -8.11
N VAL A 32 -7.80 -18.13 -7.73
CA VAL A 32 -7.83 -17.00 -6.80
C VAL A 32 -7.60 -17.52 -5.38
N VAL A 33 -6.43 -17.21 -4.81
CA VAL A 33 -6.07 -17.58 -3.43
C VAL A 33 -6.69 -16.62 -2.43
N SER A 34 -6.75 -15.34 -2.77
CA SER A 34 -7.31 -14.29 -1.92
C SER A 34 -7.68 -13.07 -2.75
N CYS A 35 -8.82 -12.46 -2.46
CA CYS A 35 -9.27 -11.21 -3.07
C CYS A 35 -9.61 -10.23 -1.94
N SER A 36 -9.15 -8.98 -2.02
CA SER A 36 -9.41 -7.95 -1.02
C SER A 36 -9.84 -6.67 -1.72
N VAL A 37 -11.09 -6.29 -1.57
CA VAL A 37 -11.68 -5.10 -2.21
C VAL A 37 -11.70 -3.92 -1.25
N LEU A 38 -11.22 -2.77 -1.71
CA LEU A 38 -11.06 -1.52 -0.97
C LEU A 38 -11.61 -0.35 -1.81
N ARG A 39 -12.83 0.09 -1.51
CA ARG A 39 -13.50 1.23 -2.18
C ARG A 39 -13.54 1.10 -3.72
N GLN A 40 -12.53 1.65 -4.41
CA GLN A 40 -12.44 1.72 -5.87
C GLN A 40 -11.22 0.95 -6.42
N PHE A 41 -10.59 0.12 -5.60
CA PHE A 41 -9.50 -0.76 -6.00
C PHE A 41 -9.56 -2.09 -5.24
N ALA A 42 -8.82 -3.08 -5.69
CA ALA A 42 -8.73 -4.39 -5.06
C ALA A 42 -7.34 -4.99 -5.25
N PHE A 43 -7.02 -5.97 -4.40
CA PHE A 43 -5.86 -6.82 -4.52
C PHE A 43 -6.28 -8.27 -4.70
N VAL A 44 -5.77 -8.91 -5.75
CA VAL A 44 -6.09 -10.31 -6.08
C VAL A 44 -4.81 -11.12 -6.07
N HIS A 45 -4.76 -12.18 -5.26
CA HIS A 45 -3.67 -13.14 -5.25
C HIS A 45 -4.04 -14.28 -6.18
N LEU A 46 -3.35 -14.37 -7.31
CA LEU A 46 -3.59 -15.35 -8.35
C LEU A 46 -2.49 -16.39 -8.34
N GLN A 47 -2.86 -17.66 -8.21
CA GLN A 47 -1.95 -18.78 -8.28
C GLN A 47 -2.07 -19.47 -9.63
N GLY A 48 -0.93 -19.74 -10.26
CA GLY A 48 -0.85 -20.43 -11.54
C GLY A 48 0.24 -19.88 -12.43
N GLU A 49 0.86 -20.76 -13.21
CA GLU A 49 1.94 -20.39 -14.12
C GLU A 49 1.41 -19.50 -15.27
N GLY A 50 1.98 -18.31 -15.40
CA GLY A 50 1.54 -17.29 -16.35
C GLY A 50 0.13 -16.74 -16.12
N ALA A 51 -0.55 -17.11 -15.02
CA ALA A 51 -1.92 -16.69 -14.77
C ALA A 51 -2.05 -15.18 -14.60
N ALA A 52 -1.13 -14.58 -13.86
CA ALA A 52 -1.07 -13.14 -13.64
C ALA A 52 -0.84 -12.35 -14.93
N GLU A 53 0.09 -12.82 -15.77
CA GLU A 53 0.45 -12.14 -17.02
C GLU A 53 -0.74 -12.16 -18.01
N ARG A 54 -1.43 -13.30 -18.13
CA ARG A 54 -2.66 -13.41 -18.92
C ARG A 54 -3.78 -12.52 -18.38
N ALA A 55 -3.98 -12.52 -17.06
CA ALA A 55 -5.00 -11.69 -16.43
C ALA A 55 -4.73 -10.19 -16.66
N ILE A 56 -3.48 -9.75 -16.56
CA ILE A 56 -3.10 -8.36 -16.84
C ILE A 56 -3.36 -8.02 -18.31
N GLN A 57 -2.92 -8.86 -19.25
CA GLN A 57 -3.07 -8.57 -20.69
C GLN A 57 -4.54 -8.46 -21.11
N GLU A 58 -5.42 -9.30 -20.56
CA GLU A 58 -6.82 -9.37 -20.98
C GLU A 58 -7.76 -8.47 -20.17
N LEU A 59 -7.46 -8.21 -18.89
CA LEU A 59 -8.31 -7.41 -18.01
C LEU A 59 -7.89 -5.95 -17.92
N ASN A 60 -6.61 -5.62 -18.15
CA ASN A 60 -6.17 -4.23 -18.12
C ASN A 60 -6.77 -3.45 -19.29
N GLY A 61 -7.49 -2.37 -18.99
CA GLY A 61 -8.24 -1.57 -19.97
C GLY A 61 -9.63 -2.13 -20.32
N ARG A 62 -9.98 -3.33 -19.84
CA ARG A 62 -11.30 -3.94 -20.09
C ARG A 62 -12.41 -3.14 -19.40
N GLU A 63 -13.50 -2.88 -20.11
CA GLU A 63 -14.66 -2.25 -19.49
C GLU A 63 -15.38 -3.22 -18.54
N PHE A 64 -15.62 -2.76 -17.32
CA PHE A 64 -16.37 -3.46 -16.29
C PHE A 64 -17.22 -2.45 -15.51
N LYS A 65 -18.55 -2.66 -15.47
CA LYS A 65 -19.51 -1.75 -14.83
C LYS A 65 -19.35 -0.28 -15.28
N GLY A 66 -19.12 -0.06 -16.57
CA GLY A 66 -18.96 1.27 -17.17
C GLY A 66 -17.63 1.97 -16.85
N ARG A 67 -16.62 1.24 -16.34
CA ARG A 67 -15.28 1.76 -16.09
C ARG A 67 -14.23 0.82 -16.66
N ASN A 68 -13.16 1.35 -17.24
CA ASN A 68 -12.03 0.54 -17.68
C ASN A 68 -11.20 0.10 -16.48
N LEU A 69 -11.07 -1.20 -16.26
CA LEU A 69 -10.25 -1.75 -15.20
C LEU A 69 -8.78 -1.37 -15.41
N VAL A 70 -8.07 -1.13 -14.32
CA VAL A 70 -6.61 -1.01 -14.32
C VAL A 70 -6.06 -2.26 -13.66
N VAL A 71 -5.44 -3.15 -14.42
CA VAL A 71 -4.87 -4.39 -13.86
C VAL A 71 -3.38 -4.38 -14.05
N GLU A 72 -2.64 -4.45 -12.95
CA GLU A 72 -1.19 -4.44 -12.96
C GLU A 72 -0.65 -5.47 -11.96
N GLU A 73 0.58 -5.93 -12.19
CA GLU A 73 1.27 -6.69 -11.17
C GLU A 73 1.42 -5.78 -9.94
N SER A 74 0.85 -6.22 -8.81
CA SER A 74 1.07 -5.51 -7.56
C SER A 74 2.54 -5.71 -7.25
N ARG A 75 3.32 -4.63 -7.40
CA ARG A 75 4.64 -4.55 -6.79
C ARG A 75 4.42 -4.88 -5.31
N GLY A 76 4.93 -6.02 -4.88
CA GLY A 76 4.85 -6.41 -3.47
C GLY A 76 5.39 -5.27 -2.63
N ARG A 77 4.98 -5.17 -1.36
CA ARG A 77 5.76 -4.33 -0.45
C ARG A 77 7.22 -4.79 -0.60
N PRO A 78 8.18 -3.90 -0.90
CA PRO A 78 9.56 -4.31 -1.02
C PRO A 78 9.93 -5.13 0.21
N LEU A 79 10.60 -6.27 0.02
CA LEU A 79 10.98 -7.16 1.13
C LEU A 79 11.80 -6.43 2.22
N HIS A 80 12.34 -5.25 1.91
CA HIS A 80 13.14 -4.41 2.81
C HIS A 80 12.42 -3.13 3.28
N SER A 81 11.11 -3.05 3.08
CA SER A 81 10.33 -1.90 3.48
C SER A 81 10.07 -1.89 4.98
N THR A 82 10.18 -0.71 5.60
CA THR A 82 10.13 -0.56 7.07
C THR A 82 8.89 0.22 7.49
N LYS A 83 8.12 -0.31 8.43
CA LYS A 83 6.95 0.35 9.00
C LYS A 83 7.37 1.17 10.22
N VAL A 84 7.30 2.49 10.09
CA VAL A 84 7.58 3.45 11.16
C VAL A 84 6.29 3.80 11.88
N PHE A 85 6.33 3.75 13.21
CA PHE A 85 5.24 4.23 14.05
C PHE A 85 5.50 5.66 14.49
N VAL A 86 4.50 6.53 14.33
CA VAL A 86 4.56 7.94 14.68
C VAL A 86 3.48 8.23 15.71
N GLY A 87 3.81 8.15 17.01
CA GLY A 87 2.86 8.43 18.10
C GLY A 87 2.91 9.88 18.57
N ASN A 88 1.96 10.33 19.40
CA ASN A 88 1.89 11.73 19.87
C ASN A 88 1.64 12.75 18.75
N LEU A 89 0.84 12.35 17.76
CA LEU A 89 0.42 13.25 16.70
C LEU A 89 -0.66 14.20 17.21
N SER A 90 -0.45 15.49 16.98
CA SER A 90 -1.49 16.51 17.16
C SER A 90 -2.70 16.17 16.29
N SER A 91 -3.89 16.50 16.79
CA SER A 91 -5.14 16.32 16.04
C SER A 91 -5.13 17.10 14.71
N MET A 92 -4.34 18.18 14.64
CA MET A 92 -4.19 19.04 13.46
C MET A 92 -3.19 18.50 12.42
N CYS A 93 -2.35 17.51 12.77
CA CYS A 93 -1.38 16.93 11.84
C CYS A 93 -2.09 16.00 10.87
N THR A 94 -2.02 16.25 9.57
CA THR A 94 -2.69 15.45 8.54
C THR A 94 -1.80 14.32 8.02
N THR A 95 -2.40 13.38 7.30
CA THR A 95 -1.65 12.33 6.58
C THR A 95 -0.72 12.94 5.53
N GLU A 96 -1.10 14.10 4.96
CA GLU A 96 -0.29 14.82 3.97
C GLU A 96 0.96 15.42 4.61
N ASP A 97 0.84 16.08 5.77
CA ASP A 97 1.99 16.59 6.53
C ASP A 97 3.00 15.48 6.85
N LEU A 98 2.50 14.32 7.30
CA LEU A 98 3.35 13.16 7.57
C LEU A 98 4.01 12.64 6.31
N ARG A 99 3.26 12.58 5.21
CA ARG A 99 3.82 12.11 3.95
C ARG A 99 4.92 13.05 3.46
N GLU A 100 4.69 14.36 3.45
CA GLU A 100 5.70 15.35 3.04
C GLU A 100 6.94 15.30 3.92
N LEU A 101 6.77 15.22 5.24
CA LEU A 101 7.87 15.09 6.18
C LEU A 101 8.68 13.82 5.93
N PHE A 102 8.04 12.67 5.76
CA PHE A 102 8.74 11.40 5.58
C PHE A 102 9.32 11.23 4.16
N GLN A 103 8.70 11.87 3.16
CA GLN A 103 9.21 11.91 1.79
C GLN A 103 10.58 12.58 1.67
N THR A 104 10.97 13.46 2.60
CA THR A 104 12.32 14.05 2.60
C THR A 104 13.40 13.06 3.01
N PHE A 105 13.04 12.00 3.74
CA PHE A 105 13.98 10.97 4.19
C PHE A 105 14.02 9.79 3.25
N GLY A 106 12.92 9.49 2.55
CA GLY A 106 12.89 8.40 1.58
C GLY A 106 11.49 8.22 0.99
N LYS A 107 11.35 7.28 0.06
CA LYS A 107 10.07 7.06 -0.60
C LYS A 107 9.05 6.43 0.36
N VAL A 108 7.99 7.19 0.65
CA VAL A 108 6.82 6.71 1.41
C VAL A 108 5.94 5.87 0.51
N LEU A 109 5.74 4.61 0.89
CA LEU A 109 4.86 3.67 0.22
C LEU A 109 3.40 3.80 0.67
N GLU A 110 3.18 4.00 1.96
CA GLU A 110 1.84 4.03 2.58
C GLU A 110 1.89 4.85 3.87
N CYS A 111 0.81 5.57 4.18
CA CYS A 111 0.69 6.31 5.44
C CYS A 111 -0.72 6.18 5.99
N ASP A 112 -0.85 5.49 7.12
CA ASP A 112 -2.13 5.26 7.81
C ASP A 112 -2.17 6.08 9.09
N LYS A 113 -2.87 7.22 9.06
CA LYS A 113 -3.13 8.02 10.26
C LYS A 113 -4.33 7.47 11.03
N VAL A 114 -4.14 7.28 12.32
CA VAL A 114 -5.17 6.96 13.31
C VAL A 114 -5.22 8.10 14.34
N LYS A 115 -6.26 8.13 15.16
CA LYS A 115 -6.42 9.17 16.18
C LYS A 115 -5.26 9.12 17.19
N GLY A 116 -4.38 10.14 17.12
CA GLY A 116 -3.22 10.31 18.02
C GLY A 116 -1.92 9.63 17.57
N TYR A 117 -1.92 8.88 16.47
CA TYR A 117 -0.72 8.22 15.95
C TYR A 117 -0.87 7.84 14.46
N ALA A 118 0.23 7.56 13.78
CA ALA A 118 0.22 7.09 12.40
C ALA A 118 1.22 5.97 12.18
N PHE A 119 1.03 5.23 11.10
CA PHE A 119 2.01 4.30 10.57
C PHE A 119 2.46 4.76 9.20
N VAL A 120 3.76 4.99 9.03
CA VAL A 120 4.37 5.36 7.75
C VAL A 120 5.21 4.19 7.27
N HIS A 121 4.95 3.74 6.05
CA HIS A 121 5.66 2.62 5.45
C HIS A 121 6.70 3.16 4.47
N MET A 122 7.98 2.97 4.76
CA MET A 122 9.12 3.44 3.97
C MET A 122 9.59 2.35 3.01
N GLU A 123 10.01 2.71 1.80
CA GLU A 123 10.52 1.78 0.78
C GLU A 123 11.84 1.11 1.19
N ASN A 124 12.72 1.86 1.87
CA ASN A 124 14.07 1.40 2.22
C ASN A 124 14.33 1.44 3.74
N LYS A 125 15.05 0.44 4.23
CA LYS A 125 15.45 0.29 5.64
C LYS A 125 16.50 1.32 6.05
N GLU A 126 17.37 1.71 5.13
CA GLU A 126 18.49 2.63 5.39
C GLU A 126 18.01 4.06 5.70
N ASP A 127 16.98 4.53 4.99
CA ASP A 127 16.34 5.83 5.24
C ASP A 127 15.69 5.91 6.62
N THR A 128 15.25 4.76 7.15
CA THR A 128 14.72 4.70 8.51
C THR A 128 15.82 4.96 9.56
N VAL A 129 17.09 4.69 9.26
CA VAL A 129 18.20 4.95 10.19
C VAL A 129 18.46 6.45 10.37
N LEU A 130 18.26 7.26 9.33
CA LEU A 130 18.36 8.73 9.42
C LEU A 130 17.23 9.34 10.27
N LEU A 131 16.04 8.74 10.22
CA LEU A 131 14.93 9.08 11.11
C LEU A 131 15.31 8.80 12.57
N ILE A 132 15.97 7.67 12.86
CA ILE A 132 16.43 7.29 14.21
C ILE A 132 17.48 8.27 14.74
N GLY A 133 18.40 8.75 13.89
CA GLY A 133 19.42 9.73 14.26
C GLY A 133 18.87 11.14 14.55
N SER A 134 17.69 11.47 14.03
CA SER A 134 17.02 12.77 14.20
C SER A 134 15.96 12.77 15.32
N GLY A 135 15.82 11.67 16.07
CA GLY A 135 14.89 11.55 17.20
C GLY A 135 13.60 10.77 16.92
N ALA A 136 13.42 10.16 15.74
CA ALA A 136 12.30 9.27 15.43
C ALA A 136 12.74 7.81 15.59
N MET A 137 12.67 7.26 16.81
CA MET A 137 13.07 5.89 17.10
C MET A 137 12.15 4.86 16.41
N ALA A 138 12.76 4.01 15.57
CA ALA A 138 12.16 2.83 14.98
C ALA A 138 12.48 1.58 15.81
N THR A 139 11.79 1.40 16.93
CA THR A 139 11.66 0.08 17.60
C THR A 139 10.71 0.23 18.79
N SER A 140 9.54 -0.41 18.69
CA SER A 140 8.57 -0.82 19.72
C SER A 140 8.24 0.06 20.95
N ARG A 141 8.78 1.28 21.12
CA ARG A 141 8.43 2.27 22.14
C ARG A 141 8.84 3.69 21.68
N ILE A 142 7.86 4.63 21.62
CA ILE A 142 7.99 6.09 21.95
C ILE A 142 8.79 6.96 20.91
N ILE A 143 8.50 8.21 20.50
CA ILE A 143 7.47 9.29 20.65
C ILE A 143 7.70 10.24 19.44
N ALA A 144 6.68 10.85 18.82
CA ALA A 144 6.88 12.06 18.02
C ALA A 144 7.13 13.25 18.95
N TYR A 145 8.30 13.86 18.86
CA TYR A 145 8.53 15.19 19.38
C TYR A 145 8.40 16.20 18.22
N ASN A 146 7.39 17.07 18.34
CA ASN A 146 7.39 18.47 17.90
C ASN A 146 8.04 18.84 16.54
N CYS A 147 7.74 18.15 15.45
CA CYS A 147 8.20 18.58 14.12
C CYS A 147 7.36 19.71 13.48
N ILE A 148 6.68 20.54 14.29
CA ILE A 148 6.08 21.81 13.83
C ILE A 148 6.81 23.03 14.42
N SER A 149 7.69 22.87 15.41
CA SER A 149 8.37 24.00 16.08
C SER A 149 9.88 24.09 15.88
N ALA A 150 10.49 23.24 15.05
CA ALA A 150 11.95 23.26 14.82
C ALA A 150 12.39 23.75 13.43
N LEU A 151 11.49 24.27 12.58
CA LEU A 151 11.87 24.93 11.31
C LEU A 151 12.05 26.46 11.42
N PHE A 152 11.92 27.01 12.63
CA PHE A 152 12.32 28.38 12.94
C PHE A 152 13.01 28.39 14.32
N LEU A 153 14.30 28.09 14.33
CA LEU A 153 15.35 28.79 15.08
C LEU A 153 16.73 28.24 14.71
#